data_AF-A0A257U7V7-F1
#
_entry.id   AF-A0A257U7V7-F1
#
_cell.length_a   1.000
_cell.length_b   1.000
_cell.length_c   1.000
_cell.angle_alpha   90.00
_cell.angle_beta   90.00
_cell.angle_gamma   90.00
#
_symmetry.space_group_name_H-M   'P 1'
#
loop_
_entity.id
_entity.type
_entity.pdbx_description
1 polymer ?
#
loop_
_entity_poly.entity_id
_entity_poly.type
_entity_poly.pdbx_seq_one_letter_code
_entity_poly.pdbx_strand_id
1 'polypeptide(L)'
;MTVASYWPQPSLILNYYRRSLESLDLLKRHVLAALVDGQVNDTTLTASFRSMTQAEVDSSIGQLRDELHHAVVLMLVAAFEATLQTDLRARLSRKGKDAASRRFRKLWHSRHKRRGADEWVRIEAILDVWKSFIGKAEIIGDFKQLVMFRHWLAHGRYWVQKSGLSNDFDPFDAWERGKALFDILPGFAPLPQSH
;
A
#
# COMPACT_ATOMS: atom_id res chain seq x y z
N MET A 1 -16.47 -1.02 -18.28
CA MET A 1 -15.22 -0.69 -17.56
C MET A 1 -15.58 -0.01 -16.27
N THR A 2 -15.24 -0.58 -15.12
CA THR A 2 -15.47 0.12 -13.83
C THR A 2 -14.53 -0.48 -12.81
N VAL A 3 -13.37 0.15 -12.60
CA VAL A 3 -12.95 0.71 -11.29
C VAL A 3 -11.79 1.70 -11.55
N ALA A 4 -12.02 2.79 -12.30
CA ALA A 4 -10.94 3.73 -12.68
C ALA A 4 -10.93 5.06 -11.89
N SER A 5 -11.86 5.28 -10.95
CA SER A 5 -12.04 6.62 -10.35
C SER A 5 -12.26 6.65 -8.83
N TYR A 6 -11.86 5.62 -8.09
CA TYR A 6 -12.06 5.63 -6.63
C TYR A 6 -10.79 5.99 -5.88
N TRP A 7 -10.99 6.80 -4.85
CA TRP A 7 -9.95 7.26 -3.94
C TRP A 7 -9.72 6.25 -2.80
N PRO A 8 -8.47 6.16 -2.29
CA PRO A 8 -7.26 6.79 -2.84
C PRO A 8 -6.73 6.04 -4.07
N GLN A 9 -6.23 6.77 -5.07
CA GLN A 9 -5.61 6.16 -6.25
C GLN A 9 -4.19 5.71 -5.92
N PRO A 10 -3.82 4.43 -6.16
CA PRO A 10 -2.47 3.95 -5.91
C PRO A 10 -1.37 4.83 -6.53
N SER A 11 -1.59 5.35 -7.74
CA SER A 11 -0.60 6.17 -8.46
C SER A 11 -0.33 7.51 -7.78
N LEU A 12 -1.36 8.11 -7.19
CA LEU A 12 -1.23 9.36 -6.44
C LEU A 12 -0.49 9.14 -5.12
N ILE A 13 -0.68 7.99 -4.48
CA ILE A 13 0.08 7.59 -3.28
C ILE A 13 1.57 7.44 -3.63
N LEU A 14 1.89 6.81 -4.77
CA LEU A 14 3.29 6.68 -5.20
C LEU A 14 3.92 8.04 -5.52
N ASN A 15 3.18 8.96 -6.14
CA ASN A 15 3.66 10.32 -6.38
C ASN A 15 3.86 11.10 -5.08
N TYR A 16 2.96 10.94 -4.11
CA TYR A 16 3.14 11.49 -2.76
C TYR A 16 4.44 10.97 -2.12
N TYR A 17 4.71 9.67 -2.24
CA TYR A 17 5.92 9.06 -1.72
C TYR A 17 7.19 9.65 -2.34
N ARG A 18 7.28 9.72 -3.68
CA ARG A 18 8.42 10.34 -4.39
C ARG A 18 8.69 11.76 -3.91
N ARG A 19 7.66 12.60 -3.89
CA ARG A 19 7.79 14.00 -3.43
C ARG A 19 8.20 14.10 -1.96
N SER A 20 7.76 13.15 -1.14
CA SER A 20 8.14 13.10 0.27
C SER A 20 9.60 12.69 0.45
N LEU A 21 10.12 11.75 -0.34
CA LEU A 21 11.56 11.42 -0.36
C LEU A 21 12.41 12.60 -0.79
N GLU A 22 12.05 13.27 -1.89
CA GLU A 22 12.73 14.48 -2.37
C GLU A 22 12.75 15.57 -1.29
N SER A 23 11.64 15.73 -0.58
CA SER A 23 11.52 16.70 0.51
C SER A 23 12.41 16.34 1.70
N LEU A 24 12.51 15.06 2.08
CA LEU A 24 13.41 14.59 3.14
C LEU A 24 14.89 14.79 2.75
N ASP A 25 15.25 14.55 1.49
CA ASP A 25 16.61 14.76 0.99
C ASP A 25 16.98 16.25 0.93
N LEU A 26 16.03 17.10 0.56
CA LEU A 26 16.19 18.55 0.63
C LEU A 26 16.34 19.01 2.08
N LEU A 27 15.47 18.54 2.98
CA LEU A 27 15.54 18.86 4.41
C LEU A 27 16.91 18.47 4.99
N LYS A 28 17.37 17.25 4.72
CA LYS A 28 18.69 16.77 5.15
C LYS A 28 19.81 17.70 4.70
N ARG A 29 19.85 18.05 3.41
CA ARG A 29 20.87 18.95 2.85
C ARG A 29 20.83 20.33 3.51
N HIS A 30 19.64 20.89 3.72
CA HIS A 30 19.49 22.21 4.36
C HIS A 30 19.96 22.19 5.82
N VAL A 31 19.58 21.15 6.59
CA VAL A 31 19.99 21.00 7.99
C VAL A 31 21.51 20.85 8.09
N LEU A 32 22.11 19.99 7.28
CA LEU A 32 23.56 19.76 7.31
C LEU A 32 24.37 21.00 6.90
N ALA A 33 23.93 21.73 5.87
CA ALA A 33 24.57 22.98 5.47
C ALA A 33 24.52 24.02 6.61
N ALA A 34 23.35 24.18 7.25
CA ALA A 34 23.19 25.12 8.37
C ALA A 34 24.06 24.77 9.58
N LEU A 35 24.29 23.48 9.85
CA LEU A 35 25.19 23.02 10.91
C LEU A 35 26.66 23.30 10.58
N VAL A 36 27.09 23.13 9.32
CA VAL A 36 28.47 23.37 8.89
C VAL A 36 28.80 24.87 8.88
N ASP A 37 27.90 25.70 8.35
CA ASP A 37 28.12 27.13 8.18
C ASP A 37 28.04 27.92 9.50
N GLY A 38 27.72 27.26 10.63
CA GLY A 38 27.47 27.92 11.91
C GLY A 38 26.27 28.87 11.88
N GLN A 39 25.47 28.84 10.80
CA GLN A 39 24.28 29.64 10.57
C GLN A 39 23.08 29.03 11.32
N VAL A 40 23.26 28.75 12.61
CA VAL A 40 22.20 28.32 13.55
C VAL A 40 21.32 29.53 13.93
N ASN A 41 21.12 30.46 13.00
CA ASN A 41 20.21 31.58 13.20
C ASN A 41 18.77 31.04 13.18
N ASP A 42 17.99 31.47 14.17
CA ASP A 42 16.81 30.86 14.79
C ASP A 42 15.69 30.38 13.83
N THR A 43 15.69 30.83 12.57
CA THR A 43 14.58 30.62 11.61
C THR A 43 14.80 29.50 10.59
N THR A 44 16.03 29.03 10.37
CA THR A 44 16.34 28.06 9.29
C THR A 44 16.30 26.61 9.75
N LEU A 45 16.68 26.36 11.02
CA LEU A 45 16.63 25.04 11.64
C LEU A 45 15.35 24.92 12.47
N THR A 46 14.50 23.95 12.16
CA THR A 46 13.42 23.56 13.06
C THR A 46 14.03 23.18 14.42
N ALA A 47 13.33 23.53 15.50
CA ALA A 47 13.81 23.34 16.88
C ALA A 47 14.31 21.91 17.15
N SER A 48 13.74 20.91 16.48
CA SER A 48 14.09 19.50 16.59
C SER A 48 15.53 19.15 16.16
N PHE A 49 16.19 19.95 15.30
CA PHE A 49 17.54 19.64 14.80
C PHE A 49 18.65 20.53 15.37
N ARG A 50 18.31 21.58 16.15
CA ARG A 50 19.26 22.63 16.57
C ARG A 50 20.46 22.10 17.36
N SER A 51 20.29 21.04 18.13
CA SER A 51 21.32 20.46 19.00
C SER A 51 21.85 19.12 18.50
N MET A 52 21.52 18.73 17.27
CA MET A 52 21.96 17.45 16.71
C MET A 52 23.32 17.59 16.03
N THR A 53 24.16 16.59 16.22
CA THR A 53 25.34 16.33 15.39
C THR A 53 24.92 15.85 13.99
N GLN A 54 25.84 15.90 13.03
CA GLN A 54 25.60 15.36 11.69
C GLN A 54 25.12 13.90 11.70
N ALA A 55 25.73 13.05 12.55
CA ALA A 55 25.35 11.65 12.67
C ALA A 55 23.93 11.47 13.24
N GLU A 56 23.53 12.32 14.19
CA GLU A 56 22.16 12.31 14.74
C GLU A 56 21.13 12.80 13.71
N VAL A 57 21.46 13.81 12.91
CA VAL A 57 20.62 14.25 11.79
C VAL A 57 20.46 13.12 10.78
N ASP A 58 21.55 12.45 10.40
CA ASP A 58 21.52 11.31 9.47
C ASP A 58 20.61 10.19 9.99
N SER A 59 20.74 9.84 11.27
CA SER A 59 19.91 8.83 11.92
C SER A 59 18.44 9.25 11.98
N SER A 60 18.16 10.49 12.36
CA SER A 60 16.80 11.02 12.48
C SER A 60 16.08 11.08 11.13
N ILE A 61 16.75 11.55 10.07
CA ILE A 61 16.20 11.54 8.71
C ILE A 61 16.01 10.10 8.21
N GLY A 62 16.94 9.19 8.55
CA GLY A 62 16.79 7.76 8.26
C GLY A 62 15.52 7.17 8.87
N GLN A 63 15.27 7.43 10.16
CA GLN A 63 14.04 7.00 10.84
C GLN A 63 12.78 7.59 10.20
N LEU A 64 12.78 8.88 9.85
CA LEU A 64 11.65 9.49 9.14
C LEU A 64 11.39 8.85 7.78
N ARG A 65 12.45 8.45 7.08
CA ARG A 65 12.34 7.73 5.81
C ARG A 65 11.74 6.34 6.01
N ASP A 66 12.20 5.59 7.02
CA ASP A 66 11.65 4.25 7.33
C ASP A 66 10.17 4.31 7.71
N GLU A 67 9.78 5.28 8.54
CA GLU A 67 8.37 5.53 8.88
C GLU A 67 7.54 5.90 7.64
N LEU A 68 8.09 6.73 6.75
CA LEU A 68 7.46 7.05 5.48
C LEU A 68 7.29 5.79 4.61
N HIS A 69 8.28 4.90 4.55
CA HIS A 69 8.17 3.63 3.81
C HIS A 69 6.98 2.82 4.32
N HIS A 70 6.91 2.58 5.62
CA HIS A 70 5.83 1.80 6.24
C HIS A 70 4.46 2.44 6.00
N ALA A 71 4.34 3.76 6.21
CA ALA A 71 3.11 4.48 5.97
C ALA A 71 2.64 4.38 4.52
N VAL A 72 3.55 4.50 3.55
CA VAL A 72 3.20 4.40 2.13
C VAL A 72 2.81 2.99 1.74
N VAL A 73 3.49 1.95 2.24
CA VAL A 73 3.07 0.56 2.01
C VAL A 73 1.65 0.33 2.55
N LEU A 74 1.33 0.80 3.75
CA LEU A 74 -0.03 0.71 4.31
C LEU A 74 -1.06 1.37 3.39
N MET A 75 -0.78 2.59 2.92
CA MET A 75 -1.68 3.34 2.03
C MET A 75 -1.87 2.63 0.69
N LEU A 76 -0.80 2.15 0.06
CA LEU A 76 -0.86 1.42 -1.20
C LEU A 76 -1.71 0.16 -1.07
N VAL A 77 -1.44 -0.68 -0.07
CA VAL A 77 -2.21 -1.92 0.14
C VAL A 77 -3.68 -1.59 0.39
N ALA A 78 -3.99 -0.59 1.23
CA ALA A 78 -5.37 -0.16 1.47
C ALA A 78 -6.08 0.32 0.19
N ALA A 79 -5.39 1.05 -0.69
CA ALA A 79 -5.92 1.52 -1.97
C ALA A 79 -6.24 0.36 -2.92
N PHE A 80 -5.33 -0.61 -3.05
CA PHE A 80 -5.56 -1.81 -3.85
C PHE A 80 -6.74 -2.64 -3.31
N GLU A 81 -6.82 -2.81 -1.99
CA GLU A 81 -7.93 -3.50 -1.35
C GLU A 81 -9.28 -2.81 -1.58
N ALA A 82 -9.34 -1.49 -1.41
CA ALA A 82 -10.56 -0.72 -1.64
C ALA A 82 -11.06 -0.88 -3.08
N THR A 83 -10.15 -0.92 -4.05
CA THR A 83 -10.47 -1.15 -5.47
C THR A 83 -11.03 -2.56 -5.69
N LEU A 84 -10.40 -3.59 -5.11
CA LEU A 84 -10.87 -4.99 -5.20
C LEU A 84 -12.26 -5.16 -4.57
N GLN A 85 -12.54 -4.47 -3.47
CA GLN A 85 -13.85 -4.46 -2.83
C GLN A 85 -14.90 -3.74 -3.68
N THR A 86 -14.50 -2.66 -4.33
CA THR A 86 -15.38 -1.93 -5.25
C THR A 86 -15.73 -2.77 -6.47
N ASP A 87 -14.76 -3.50 -7.04
CA ASP A 87 -15.00 -4.46 -8.12
C ASP A 87 -15.97 -5.56 -7.66
N LEU A 88 -15.76 -6.15 -6.47
CA LEU A 88 -16.67 -7.13 -5.90
C LEU A 88 -18.10 -6.58 -5.83
N ARG A 89 -18.31 -5.40 -5.23
CA ARG A 89 -19.65 -4.77 -5.12
C ARG A 89 -20.27 -4.48 -6.49
N ALA A 90 -19.48 -4.02 -7.46
CA ALA A 90 -19.93 -3.79 -8.82
C ALA A 90 -20.38 -5.09 -9.51
N ARG A 91 -19.68 -6.21 -9.30
CA ARG A 91 -20.08 -7.53 -9.84
C ARG A 91 -21.33 -8.08 -9.18
N LEU A 92 -21.47 -7.90 -7.87
CA LEU A 92 -22.64 -8.33 -7.11
C LEU A 92 -23.90 -7.57 -7.55
N SER A 93 -23.80 -6.25 -7.73
CA SER A 93 -24.93 -5.41 -8.16
C SER A 93 -25.38 -5.71 -9.60
N ARG A 94 -24.44 -5.89 -10.54
CA ARG A 94 -24.75 -6.19 -11.94
C ARG A 94 -25.26 -7.61 -12.19
N LYS A 95 -25.12 -8.52 -11.21
CA LYS A 95 -25.50 -9.94 -11.32
C LYS A 95 -24.92 -10.62 -12.57
N GLY A 96 -23.66 -10.31 -12.88
CA GLY A 96 -22.94 -10.87 -14.04
C GLY A 96 -23.06 -12.39 -14.14
N LYS A 97 -23.22 -12.88 -15.37
CA LYS A 97 -23.33 -14.32 -15.67
C LYS A 97 -21.97 -15.00 -15.88
N ASP A 98 -20.86 -14.27 -15.83
CA ASP A 98 -19.52 -14.86 -15.91
C ASP A 98 -19.20 -15.72 -14.66
N ALA A 99 -18.23 -16.62 -14.83
CA ALA A 99 -17.89 -17.60 -13.80
C ALA A 99 -17.37 -16.95 -12.50
N ALA A 100 -16.59 -15.87 -12.62
CA ALA A 100 -16.07 -15.12 -11.47
C ALA A 100 -17.22 -14.45 -10.70
N SER A 101 -18.13 -13.74 -11.37
CA SER A 101 -19.32 -13.12 -10.74
C SER A 101 -20.23 -14.14 -10.06
N ARG A 102 -20.40 -15.34 -10.62
CA ARG A 102 -21.12 -16.44 -9.95
C ARG A 102 -20.40 -16.91 -8.68
N ARG A 103 -19.08 -17.03 -8.70
CA ARG A 103 -18.28 -17.44 -7.54
C ARG A 103 -18.29 -16.37 -6.44
N PHE A 104 -18.18 -15.09 -6.81
CA PHE A 104 -18.31 -13.97 -5.88
C PHE A 104 -19.68 -13.92 -5.21
N ARG A 105 -20.78 -14.16 -5.93
CA ARG A 105 -22.12 -14.27 -5.32
C ARG A 105 -22.20 -15.42 -4.32
N LYS A 106 -21.66 -16.59 -4.66
CA LYS A 106 -21.60 -17.72 -3.71
C LYS A 106 -20.81 -17.37 -2.46
N LEU A 107 -19.65 -16.72 -2.63
CA LEU A 107 -18.82 -16.23 -1.51
C LEU A 107 -19.63 -15.27 -0.63
N TRP A 108 -20.25 -14.26 -1.23
CA TRP A 108 -21.07 -13.26 -0.55
C TRP A 108 -22.22 -13.88 0.26
N HIS A 109 -23.05 -14.70 -0.37
CA HIS A 109 -24.18 -15.37 0.28
C HIS A 109 -23.75 -16.30 1.42
N SER A 110 -22.64 -17.03 1.23
CA SER A 110 -22.14 -17.96 2.25
C SER A 110 -21.71 -17.26 3.54
N ARG A 111 -21.23 -16.02 3.43
CA ARG A 111 -20.83 -15.19 4.58
C ARG A 111 -22.02 -14.47 5.22
N HIS A 112 -22.90 -13.90 4.41
CA HIS A 112 -24.08 -13.17 4.90
C HIS A 112 -25.04 -14.08 5.67
N LYS A 113 -25.17 -15.35 5.26
CA LYS A 113 -25.98 -16.34 5.98
C LYS A 113 -25.42 -16.69 7.37
N ARG A 114 -24.11 -16.50 7.61
CA ARG A 114 -23.43 -16.94 8.84
C ARG A 114 -23.20 -15.82 9.86
N ARG A 115 -23.19 -14.55 9.46
CA ARG A 115 -22.69 -13.46 10.31
C ARG A 115 -23.60 -12.27 10.52
N GLY A 116 -24.78 -12.21 9.89
CA GLY A 116 -25.64 -11.03 9.98
C GLY A 116 -24.97 -9.83 9.30
N ALA A 117 -25.24 -9.65 8.00
CA ALA A 117 -25.00 -8.41 7.25
C ALA A 117 -23.60 -7.74 7.36
N ASP A 118 -22.53 -8.49 7.56
CA ASP A 118 -21.19 -7.90 7.48
C ASP A 118 -20.85 -7.59 6.00
N GLU A 119 -20.93 -6.30 5.62
CA GLU A 119 -20.82 -5.82 4.24
C GLU A 119 -19.40 -5.95 3.66
N TRP A 120 -18.43 -6.42 4.44
CA TRP A 120 -17.02 -6.49 4.08
C TRP A 120 -16.53 -7.94 3.92
N VAL A 121 -16.09 -8.29 2.70
CA VAL A 121 -15.49 -9.60 2.43
C VAL A 121 -13.98 -9.51 2.63
N ARG A 122 -13.41 -10.29 3.55
CA ARG A 122 -11.94 -10.39 3.70
C ARG A 122 -11.21 -10.49 2.35
N ILE A 123 -10.18 -9.66 2.17
CA ILE A 123 -9.46 -9.54 0.90
C ILE A 123 -8.88 -10.87 0.44
N GLU A 124 -8.40 -11.71 1.35
CA GLU A 124 -7.78 -12.99 1.00
C GLU A 124 -8.78 -13.92 0.31
N ALA A 125 -10.06 -13.84 0.69
CA ALA A 125 -11.13 -14.59 0.06
C ALA A 125 -11.49 -14.03 -1.33
N ILE A 126 -11.36 -12.72 -1.55
CA ILE A 126 -11.52 -12.11 -2.89
C ILE A 126 -10.39 -12.61 -3.80
N LEU A 127 -9.15 -12.59 -3.30
CA LEU A 127 -7.97 -13.08 -3.99
C LEU A 127 -8.06 -14.59 -4.28
N ASP A 128 -8.60 -15.40 -3.37
CA ASP A 128 -8.82 -16.83 -3.60
C ASP A 128 -9.80 -17.11 -4.74
N VAL A 129 -10.85 -16.29 -4.87
CA VAL A 129 -11.75 -16.38 -6.02
C VAL A 129 -10.97 -16.10 -7.29
N TRP A 130 -10.24 -15.00 -7.36
CA TRP A 130 -9.42 -14.68 -8.54
C TRP A 130 -8.39 -15.74 -8.88
N LYS A 131 -7.74 -16.32 -7.87
CA LYS A 131 -6.75 -17.39 -8.02
C LYS A 131 -7.29 -18.59 -8.77
N SER A 132 -8.58 -18.91 -8.58
CA SER A 132 -9.24 -20.02 -9.25
C SER A 132 -9.55 -19.78 -10.73
N PHE A 133 -9.37 -18.56 -11.25
CA PHE A 133 -9.74 -18.20 -12.63
C PHE A 133 -8.59 -17.72 -13.52
N ILE A 134 -7.59 -17.04 -12.98
CA ILE A 134 -6.61 -16.31 -13.81
C ILE A 134 -5.34 -17.09 -14.17
N GLY A 135 -5.11 -18.27 -13.58
CA GLY A 135 -3.94 -19.10 -13.88
C GLY A 135 -2.57 -18.48 -13.53
N LYS A 136 -2.57 -17.38 -12.75
CA LYS A 136 -1.39 -16.62 -12.28
C LYS A 136 -1.35 -16.62 -10.75
N ALA A 137 -1.17 -17.82 -10.19
CA ALA A 137 -1.25 -18.08 -8.76
C ALA A 137 -0.15 -17.37 -7.96
N GLU A 138 1.02 -17.22 -8.59
CA GLU A 138 2.22 -16.55 -8.11
C GLU A 138 1.96 -15.06 -7.85
N ILE A 139 1.44 -14.32 -8.82
CA ILE A 139 1.14 -12.88 -8.69
C ILE A 139 0.12 -12.62 -7.56
N ILE A 140 -0.89 -13.48 -7.43
CA ILE A 140 -1.82 -13.40 -6.30
C ILE A 140 -1.13 -13.72 -4.98
N GLY A 141 -0.23 -14.69 -4.96
CA GLY A 141 0.59 -15.03 -3.79
C GLY A 141 1.42 -13.85 -3.32
N ASP A 142 2.07 -13.15 -4.25
CA ASP A 142 2.91 -11.98 -3.96
C ASP A 142 2.10 -10.83 -3.37
N PHE A 143 0.89 -10.59 -3.87
CA PHE A 143 -0.01 -9.59 -3.28
C PHE A 143 -0.55 -10.03 -1.92
N LYS A 144 -0.78 -11.33 -1.69
CA LYS A 144 -1.15 -11.83 -0.35
C LYS A 144 -0.04 -11.61 0.68
N GLN A 145 1.23 -11.71 0.29
CA GLN A 145 2.34 -11.35 1.17
C GLN A 145 2.25 -9.88 1.60
N LEU A 146 1.88 -8.95 0.71
CA LEU A 146 1.64 -7.55 1.07
C LEU A 146 0.50 -7.38 2.07
N VAL A 147 -0.62 -8.09 1.88
CA VAL A 147 -1.74 -8.06 2.83
C VAL A 147 -1.29 -8.52 4.22
N MET A 148 -0.48 -9.59 4.29
CA MET A 148 0.08 -10.09 5.55
C MET A 148 1.08 -9.11 6.17
N PHE A 149 1.91 -8.47 5.35
CA PHE A 149 2.86 -7.46 5.79
C PHE A 149 2.15 -6.24 6.37
N ARG A 150 1.08 -5.79 5.71
CA ARG A 150 0.20 -4.72 6.23
C ARG A 150 -0.42 -5.08 7.58
N HIS A 151 -0.86 -6.32 7.80
CA HIS A 151 -1.36 -6.72 9.13
C HIS A 151 -0.28 -6.57 10.19
N TRP A 152 0.97 -6.95 9.89
CA TRP A 152 2.08 -6.73 10.80
C TRP A 152 2.32 -5.23 11.05
N LEU A 153 2.42 -4.42 10.00
CA LEU A 153 2.59 -2.95 10.13
C LEU A 153 1.49 -2.29 10.98
N ALA A 154 0.23 -2.67 10.78
CA ALA A 154 -0.91 -2.07 11.46
C ALA A 154 -1.05 -2.51 12.93
N HIS A 155 -0.59 -3.72 13.28
CA HIS A 155 -0.72 -4.28 14.64
C HIS A 155 0.58 -4.22 15.44
N GLY A 156 1.72 -3.97 14.79
CA GLY A 156 3.03 -3.79 15.40
C GLY A 156 3.51 -5.01 16.18
N ARG A 157 4.16 -4.75 17.32
CA ARG A 157 4.93 -5.73 18.13
C ARG A 157 4.17 -6.99 18.59
N TYR A 158 2.84 -7.00 18.52
CA TYR A 158 2.02 -8.15 18.93
C TYR A 158 1.69 -9.11 17.78
N TRP A 159 2.14 -8.79 16.56
CA TRP A 159 1.93 -9.62 15.39
C TRP A 159 3.26 -10.19 14.91
N VAL A 160 3.31 -11.50 14.65
CA VAL A 160 4.49 -12.10 14.01
C VAL A 160 4.44 -11.78 12.52
N GLN A 161 5.52 -11.20 12.00
CA GLN A 161 5.68 -10.89 10.59
C GLN A 161 5.82 -12.23 9.83
N LYS A 162 4.76 -12.64 9.13
CA LYS A 162 4.66 -13.93 8.41
C LYS A 162 4.61 -13.76 6.89
N SER A 163 4.82 -12.55 6.39
CA SER A 163 4.76 -12.23 4.96
C SER A 163 5.98 -12.73 4.19
N GLY A 164 7.11 -12.98 4.88
CA GLY A 164 8.38 -13.31 4.22
C GLY A 164 9.04 -12.12 3.51
N LEU A 165 8.51 -10.91 3.72
CA LEU A 165 9.11 -9.67 3.24
C LEU A 165 10.13 -9.15 4.25
N SER A 166 11.02 -8.26 3.86
CA SER A 166 11.91 -7.59 4.81
C SER A 166 11.18 -6.51 5.62
N ASN A 167 11.77 -6.05 6.73
CA ASN A 167 11.22 -4.93 7.51
C ASN A 167 11.43 -3.58 6.82
N ASP A 168 12.43 -3.46 5.95
CA ASP A 168 12.75 -2.30 5.12
C ASP A 168 12.09 -2.38 3.72
N PHE A 169 11.00 -3.14 3.61
CA PHE A 169 10.32 -3.38 2.33
C PHE A 169 9.96 -2.10 1.60
N ASP A 170 10.42 -1.96 0.36
CA ASP A 170 10.31 -0.74 -0.43
C ASP A 170 8.86 -0.50 -0.91
N PRO A 171 8.29 0.70 -0.71
CA PRO A 171 7.01 1.07 -1.31
C PRO A 171 6.94 0.92 -2.84
N PHE A 172 8.05 1.03 -3.58
CA PHE A 172 8.07 0.75 -5.02
C PHE A 172 7.80 -0.73 -5.31
N ASP A 173 8.34 -1.65 -4.51
CA ASP A 173 8.03 -3.08 -4.62
C ASP A 173 6.57 -3.38 -4.26
N ALA A 174 6.01 -2.66 -3.28
CA ALA A 174 4.59 -2.76 -2.95
C ALA A 174 3.70 -2.32 -4.12
N TRP A 175 4.09 -1.23 -4.78
CA TRP A 175 3.43 -0.73 -5.99
C TRP A 175 3.49 -1.75 -7.12
N GLU A 176 4.67 -2.28 -7.44
CA GLU A 176 4.86 -3.21 -8.56
C GLU A 176 4.06 -4.50 -8.37
N ARG A 177 4.00 -5.04 -7.16
CA ARG A 177 3.15 -6.21 -6.85
C ARG A 177 1.66 -5.91 -7.00
N GLY A 178 1.20 -4.73 -6.56
CA GLY A 178 -0.20 -4.33 -6.72
C GLY A 178 -0.57 -4.03 -8.17
N LYS A 179 0.34 -3.42 -8.93
CA LYS A 179 0.22 -3.21 -10.38
C LYS A 179 0.16 -4.53 -11.13
N ALA A 180 1.10 -5.44 -10.88
CA ALA A 180 1.11 -6.76 -11.49
C ALA A 180 -0.21 -7.52 -11.26
N LEU A 181 -0.80 -7.39 -10.06
CA LEU A 181 -2.13 -7.92 -9.79
C LEU A 181 -3.20 -7.28 -10.68
N PHE A 182 -3.25 -5.95 -10.78
CA PHE A 182 -4.31 -5.29 -11.56
C PHE A 182 -4.17 -5.53 -13.06
N ASP A 183 -2.95 -5.63 -13.57
CA ASP A 183 -2.67 -5.89 -14.98
C ASP A 183 -3.20 -7.27 -15.44
N ILE A 184 -3.31 -8.24 -14.53
CA ILE A 184 -3.81 -9.60 -14.85
C ILE A 184 -5.31 -9.80 -14.57
N LEU A 185 -5.97 -8.88 -13.85
CA LEU A 185 -7.36 -9.06 -13.43
C LEU A 185 -8.36 -8.58 -14.51
N PRO A 186 -9.27 -9.44 -15.02
CA PRO A 186 -10.24 -9.05 -16.03
C PRO A 186 -11.17 -7.92 -15.57
N GLY A 187 -11.17 -6.81 -16.30
CA GLY A 187 -12.02 -5.65 -16.04
C GLY A 187 -11.36 -4.52 -15.24
N PHE A 188 -10.11 -4.72 -14.81
CA PHE A 188 -9.25 -3.68 -14.26
C PHE A 188 -8.51 -2.96 -15.41
N ALA A 189 -8.29 -1.65 -15.26
CA ALA A 189 -7.45 -0.90 -16.19
C ALA A 189 -5.98 -1.06 -15.76
N PRO A 190 -5.05 -1.23 -16.71
CA PRO A 190 -3.62 -1.26 -16.39
C PRO A 190 -3.18 0.01 -15.67
N LEU A 191 -2.31 -0.14 -14.68
CA LEU A 191 -1.72 1.02 -13.98
C LEU A 191 -0.47 1.53 -14.74
N PRO A 192 -0.12 2.83 -14.61
CA PRO A 192 1.09 3.36 -15.23
C PRO A 192 2.36 2.68 -14.67
N GLN A 193 3.51 2.83 -15.32
CA GLN A 193 4.78 2.31 -14.79
C GLN A 193 5.28 3.16 -13.61
N SER A 194 6.01 2.56 -12.67
CA SER A 194 6.81 3.32 -11.71
C SER A 194 8.06 3.85 -12.42
N HIS A 195 8.00 5.07 -12.96
CA HIS A 195 9.20 5.79 -13.41
C HIS A 195 10.02 6.33 -12.24
#